data_AF-A0A8S1IV27-F1
#
_entry.id   AF-A0A8S1IV27-F1
#
_cell.length_a   1.000
_cell.length_b   1.000
_cell.length_c   1.000
_cell.angle_alpha   90.00
_cell.angle_beta   90.00
_cell.angle_gamma   90.00
#
_symmetry.space_group_name_H-M   'P 1'
#
loop_
_entity.id
_entity.type
_entity.pdbx_description
1 polymer ?
#
loop_
_entity_poly.entity_id
_entity_poly.type
_entity_poly.pdbx_seq_one_letter_code
_entity_poly.pdbx_strand_id
1 'polypeptide(L)'
;MGDMVVWLPSWKSSQGERRLGYPAPPEKGLDRAQCWSDVIKALCSFSSQESAPQVRNHAAVKLHNAIIMGEQLQLDAQQWGAVLKYELIPLVQALITREKAWDVEENFQTVKLAVKTLSKTFLQFLNLLQKLPTFSAIWLEMLTVLQKSCYRHNELAESVPEDVKNMLLVMAKEGVLTQDWKDSKGKNLWEATWREAQRISYALTPKILVS
;
A
#
# COMPACT_ATOMS: atom_id res chain seq x y z
N MET A 1 24.91 6.35 -24.21
CA MET A 1 24.48 7.31 -23.16
C MET A 1 25.03 8.70 -23.45
N GLY A 2 24.80 9.25 -24.66
CA GLY A 2 25.33 10.56 -25.08
C GLY A 2 24.27 11.56 -25.55
N ASP A 3 23.18 11.09 -26.15
CA ASP A 3 22.27 12.01 -26.88
C ASP A 3 21.04 12.47 -26.11
N MET A 4 20.73 11.87 -24.95
CA MET A 4 19.52 12.22 -24.20
C MET A 4 19.67 13.51 -23.38
N VAL A 5 20.91 13.88 -23.01
CA VAL A 5 21.22 15.09 -22.23
C VAL A 5 21.26 16.35 -23.11
N VAL A 6 21.52 16.20 -24.41
CA VAL A 6 21.59 17.31 -25.38
C VAL A 6 20.21 17.66 -25.95
N TRP A 7 19.28 16.71 -25.98
CA TRP A 7 17.94 16.90 -26.55
C TRP A 7 17.00 17.71 -25.65
N LEU A 8 17.07 17.51 -24.32
CA LEU A 8 16.16 18.16 -23.36
C LEU A 8 16.31 19.70 -23.28
N PRO A 9 17.52 20.26 -23.27
CA PRO A 9 17.70 21.72 -23.26
C PRO A 9 17.30 22.38 -24.59
N SER A 10 17.52 21.72 -25.73
CA SER A 10 17.14 22.26 -27.05
C SER A 10 15.64 22.24 -27.27
N TRP A 11 14.94 21.21 -26.78
CA TRP A 11 13.48 21.11 -26.77
C TRP A 11 12.81 22.20 -25.93
N LYS A 12 13.38 22.55 -24.77
CA LYS A 12 12.87 23.66 -23.93
C LYS A 12 13.01 25.03 -24.58
N SER A 13 14.09 25.26 -25.33
CA SER A 13 14.36 26.55 -26.00
C SER A 13 13.60 26.72 -27.30
N SER A 14 13.21 25.63 -27.95
CA SER A 14 12.42 25.66 -29.18
C SER A 14 10.96 25.38 -28.84
N GLN A 15 10.22 26.47 -28.57
CA GLN A 15 8.76 26.56 -28.58
C GLN A 15 8.13 25.53 -29.52
N GLY A 16 7.83 24.35 -28.97
CA GLY A 16 7.38 23.16 -29.70
C GLY A 16 5.91 23.19 -30.10
N GLU A 17 5.31 24.38 -30.13
CA GLU A 17 3.86 24.56 -30.27
C GLU A 17 3.38 24.77 -31.70
N ARG A 18 4.24 24.86 -32.72
CA ARG A 18 3.78 25.24 -34.08
C ARG A 18 4.06 24.29 -35.22
N ARG A 19 4.72 23.14 -35.04
CA ARG A 19 5.17 22.33 -36.20
C ARG A 19 4.42 21.04 -36.50
N LEU A 20 3.53 20.55 -35.65
CA LEU A 20 2.94 19.22 -35.88
C LEU A 20 1.41 19.13 -35.81
N GLY A 21 0.68 20.24 -35.63
CA GLY A 21 -0.79 20.20 -35.61
C GLY A 21 -1.39 19.29 -34.51
N TYR A 22 -0.56 18.78 -33.59
CA TYR A 22 -1.05 18.13 -32.38
C TYR A 22 -1.73 19.20 -31.54
N PRO A 23 -2.93 18.91 -30.99
CA PRO A 23 -3.53 19.81 -30.04
C PRO A 23 -2.51 20.09 -28.94
N ALA A 24 -2.38 21.38 -28.57
CA ALA A 24 -1.60 21.75 -27.41
C ALA A 24 -1.98 20.81 -26.24
N PRO A 25 -1.00 20.32 -25.44
CA PRO A 25 -1.31 19.57 -24.24
C PRO A 25 -2.38 20.36 -23.48
N PRO A 26 -3.48 19.73 -23.03
CA PRO A 26 -4.59 20.46 -22.43
C PRO A 26 -4.06 21.45 -21.39
N GLU A 27 -4.43 22.73 -21.52
CA GLU A 27 -3.91 23.84 -20.70
C GLU A 27 -4.15 23.66 -19.19
N LYS A 28 -4.98 22.68 -18.82
CA LYS A 28 -5.02 22.15 -17.46
C LYS A 28 -3.72 21.36 -17.23
N GLY A 29 -2.74 22.01 -16.63
CA GLY A 29 -1.52 21.37 -16.15
C GLY A 29 -1.84 19.99 -15.56
N LEU A 30 -1.21 18.96 -16.11
CA LEU A 30 -1.46 17.57 -15.77
C LEU A 30 -1.50 17.42 -14.24
N ASP A 31 -2.63 16.98 -13.70
CA ASP A 31 -2.72 16.71 -12.26
C ASP A 31 -1.87 15.48 -11.94
N ARG A 32 -0.66 15.74 -11.47
CA ARG A 32 0.35 14.71 -11.18
C ARG A 32 -0.15 13.73 -10.13
N ALA A 33 -0.97 14.18 -9.18
CA ALA A 33 -1.55 13.32 -8.15
C ALA A 33 -2.61 12.38 -8.75
N GLN A 34 -3.46 12.90 -9.64
CA GLN A 34 -4.44 12.08 -10.35
C GLN A 34 -3.76 11.04 -11.24
N CYS A 35 -2.78 11.43 -12.06
CA CYS A 35 -2.05 10.49 -12.92
C CYS A 35 -1.33 9.41 -12.10
N TRP A 36 -0.74 9.76 -10.97
CA TRP A 36 -0.15 8.79 -10.06
C TRP A 36 -1.21 7.83 -9.49
N SER A 37 -2.36 8.34 -9.06
CA SER A 37 -3.46 7.49 -8.57
C SER A 37 -3.93 6.50 -9.64
N ASP A 38 -4.03 6.95 -10.89
CA ASP A 38 -4.42 6.08 -12.01
C ASP A 38 -3.38 4.99 -12.30
N VAL A 39 -2.09 5.31 -12.14
CA VAL A 39 -1.01 4.31 -12.21
C VAL A 39 -1.11 3.28 -11.09
N ILE A 40 -1.37 3.72 -9.85
CA ILE A 40 -1.57 2.81 -8.71
C ILE A 40 -2.74 1.85 -8.98
N LYS A 41 -3.89 2.37 -9.42
CA LYS A 41 -5.07 1.57 -9.80
C LYS A 41 -4.76 0.54 -10.87
N ALA A 42 -4.09 0.97 -11.94
CA ALA A 42 -3.71 0.09 -13.04
C ALA A 42 -2.79 -1.04 -12.55
N LEU A 43 -1.78 -0.72 -11.73
CA LEU A 43 -0.86 -1.71 -11.19
C LEU A 43 -1.56 -2.69 -10.23
N CYS A 44 -2.47 -2.21 -9.37
CA CYS A 44 -3.31 -3.08 -8.53
C CYS A 44 -4.19 -4.01 -9.39
N SER A 45 -4.75 -3.51 -10.49
CA SER A 45 -5.52 -4.31 -11.45
C SER A 45 -4.65 -5.41 -12.09
N PHE A 46 -3.47 -5.05 -12.62
CA PHE A 46 -2.55 -6.02 -13.23
C PHE A 46 -2.07 -7.07 -12.22
N SER A 47 -1.75 -6.66 -11.00
CA SER A 47 -1.36 -7.58 -9.93
C SER A 47 -2.45 -8.58 -9.58
N SER A 48 -3.73 -8.24 -9.71
CA SER A 48 -4.84 -9.08 -9.27
C SER A 48 -5.64 -9.74 -10.39
N GLN A 49 -5.50 -9.34 -11.66
CA GLN A 49 -6.36 -9.83 -12.74
C GLN A 49 -5.64 -10.68 -13.77
N GLU A 50 -4.34 -10.43 -14.00
CA GLU A 50 -3.58 -11.12 -15.03
C GLU A 50 -3.42 -12.61 -14.77
N SER A 51 -3.55 -13.43 -15.81
CA SER A 51 -3.41 -14.90 -15.71
C SER A 51 -1.95 -15.32 -15.51
N ALA A 52 -1.02 -14.57 -16.10
CA ALA A 52 0.42 -14.80 -16.07
C ALA A 52 1.04 -14.40 -14.70
N PRO A 53 1.59 -15.34 -13.91
CA PRO A 53 2.19 -15.03 -12.60
C PRO A 53 3.34 -14.03 -12.68
N GLN A 54 4.17 -14.12 -13.71
CA GLN A 54 5.29 -13.20 -13.93
C GLN A 54 4.81 -11.75 -14.11
N VAL A 55 3.66 -11.54 -14.77
CA VAL A 55 3.10 -10.21 -14.97
C VAL A 55 2.54 -9.68 -13.65
N ARG A 56 1.79 -10.51 -12.91
CA ARG A 56 1.27 -10.14 -11.58
C ARG A 56 2.39 -9.74 -10.61
N ASN A 57 3.44 -10.55 -10.54
CA ASN A 57 4.60 -10.31 -9.68
C ASN A 57 5.35 -9.04 -10.09
N HIS A 58 5.57 -8.83 -11.40
CA HIS A 58 6.22 -7.61 -11.88
C HIS A 58 5.38 -6.36 -11.59
N ALA A 59 4.06 -6.43 -11.80
CA ALA A 59 3.15 -5.36 -11.46
C ALA A 59 3.18 -5.04 -9.96
N ALA A 60 3.25 -6.04 -9.09
CA ALA A 60 3.31 -5.84 -7.64
C ALA A 60 4.63 -5.16 -7.21
N VAL A 61 5.75 -5.51 -7.83
CA VAL A 61 7.03 -4.80 -7.62
C VAL A 61 6.95 -3.36 -8.10
N LYS A 62 6.38 -3.12 -9.28
CA LYS A 62 6.20 -1.77 -9.82
C LYS A 62 5.24 -0.92 -8.99
N LEU A 63 4.20 -1.53 -8.42
CA LEU A 63 3.28 -0.88 -7.48
C LEU A 63 4.03 -0.32 -6.28
N HIS A 64 4.90 -1.12 -5.65
CA HIS A 64 5.71 -0.66 -4.53
C HIS A 64 6.59 0.55 -4.91
N ASN A 65 7.26 0.49 -6.07
CA ASN A 65 8.08 1.59 -6.55
C ASN A 65 7.26 2.86 -6.83
N ALA A 66 6.07 2.71 -7.43
CA ALA A 66 5.17 3.82 -7.69
C ALA A 66 4.70 4.48 -6.38
N ILE A 67 4.46 3.71 -5.32
CA ILE A 67 4.11 4.26 -4.00
C ILE A 67 5.25 5.08 -3.43
N ILE A 68 6.49 4.57 -3.46
CA ILE A 68 7.67 5.31 -2.99
C ILE A 68 7.82 6.63 -3.76
N MET A 69 7.66 6.61 -5.09
CA MET A 69 7.71 7.82 -5.91
C MET A 69 6.60 8.83 -5.55
N GLY A 70 5.46 8.35 -5.05
CA GLY A 70 4.35 9.18 -4.58
C GLY A 70 4.71 10.11 -3.41
N GLU A 71 5.75 9.81 -2.64
CA GLU A 71 6.26 10.70 -1.59
C GLU A 71 6.63 12.09 -2.12
N GLN A 72 7.16 12.14 -3.34
CA GLN A 72 7.59 13.39 -3.99
C GLN A 72 6.41 14.27 -4.39
N LEU A 73 5.19 13.71 -4.44
CA LEU A 73 3.97 14.41 -4.81
C LEU A 73 3.32 15.14 -3.62
N GLN A 74 3.87 15.01 -2.41
CA GLN A 74 3.37 15.67 -1.19
C GLN A 74 1.87 15.47 -0.96
N LEU A 75 1.39 14.25 -1.22
CA LEU A 75 0.00 13.88 -1.07
C LEU A 75 -0.46 14.02 0.39
N ASP A 76 -1.72 14.41 0.57
CA ASP A 76 -2.30 14.56 1.90
C ASP A 76 -2.69 13.22 2.54
N ALA A 77 -3.11 13.29 3.81
CA ALA A 77 -3.54 12.10 4.53
C ALA A 77 -4.74 11.41 3.86
N GLN A 78 -5.68 12.15 3.28
CA GLN A 78 -6.88 11.57 2.67
C GLN A 78 -6.53 10.74 1.43
N GLN A 79 -5.61 11.23 0.61
CA GLN A 79 -5.12 10.55 -0.58
C GLN A 79 -4.41 9.23 -0.21
N TRP A 80 -3.52 9.25 0.78
CA TRP A 80 -2.89 8.01 1.26
C TRP A 80 -3.88 7.05 1.91
N GLY A 81 -4.83 7.57 2.68
CA GLY A 81 -5.91 6.79 3.25
C GLY A 81 -6.78 6.13 2.18
N ALA A 82 -7.06 6.82 1.09
CA ALA A 82 -7.79 6.30 -0.05
C ALA A 82 -7.03 5.17 -0.76
N VAL A 83 -5.72 5.34 -0.97
CA VAL A 83 -4.88 4.29 -1.58
C VAL A 83 -4.86 3.02 -0.75
N LEU A 84 -4.72 3.12 0.58
CA LEU A 84 -4.80 1.96 1.45
C LEU A 84 -6.17 1.29 1.39
N LYS A 85 -7.24 2.09 1.56
CA LYS A 85 -8.61 1.59 1.70
C LYS A 85 -9.21 1.05 0.41
N TYR A 86 -8.98 1.72 -0.71
CA TYR A 86 -9.66 1.43 -1.97
C TYR A 86 -8.79 0.67 -2.97
N GLU A 87 -7.47 0.64 -2.80
CA GLU A 87 -6.56 -0.03 -3.75
C GLU A 87 -5.79 -1.18 -3.08
N LEU A 88 -5.01 -0.93 -2.03
CA LEU A 88 -4.09 -1.92 -1.47
C LEU A 88 -4.78 -3.01 -0.64
N ILE A 89 -5.73 -2.65 0.22
CA ILE A 89 -6.52 -3.64 0.96
C ILE A 89 -7.35 -4.51 0.00
N PRO A 90 -8.10 -3.94 -0.96
CA PRO A 90 -8.82 -4.73 -1.96
C PRO A 90 -7.91 -5.60 -2.83
N LEU A 91 -6.71 -5.14 -3.18
CA LEU A 91 -5.71 -5.94 -3.89
C LEU A 91 -5.37 -7.22 -3.11
N VAL A 92 -4.98 -7.08 -1.84
CA VAL A 92 -4.65 -8.24 -0.99
C VAL A 92 -5.86 -9.15 -0.84
N GLN A 93 -7.05 -8.59 -0.58
CA GLN A 93 -8.29 -9.35 -0.45
C GLN A 93 -8.63 -10.13 -1.73
N ALA A 94 -8.44 -9.53 -2.91
CA ALA A 94 -8.68 -10.18 -4.20
C ALA A 94 -7.71 -11.36 -4.42
N LEU A 95 -6.42 -11.17 -4.16
CA LEU A 95 -5.40 -12.21 -4.30
C LEU A 95 -5.63 -13.41 -3.37
N ILE A 96 -6.10 -13.16 -2.14
CA ILE A 96 -6.47 -14.19 -1.15
C ILE A 96 -7.70 -14.98 -1.63
N THR A 97 -8.68 -14.34 -2.27
CA THR A 97 -9.93 -15.00 -2.68
C THR A 97 -9.83 -15.85 -3.94
N ARG A 98 -8.78 -15.66 -4.76
CA ARG A 98 -8.61 -16.35 -6.05
C ARG A 98 -8.03 -17.77 -5.96
N GLU A 99 -8.15 -18.41 -4.79
CA GLU A 99 -7.61 -19.73 -4.47
C GLU A 99 -7.79 -20.81 -5.53
N LYS A 100 -8.95 -20.84 -6.19
CA LYS A 100 -9.30 -21.92 -7.13
C LYS A 100 -8.93 -21.60 -8.57
N ALA A 101 -8.54 -20.36 -8.87
CA ALA A 101 -8.29 -19.91 -10.23
C ALA A 101 -6.81 -20.07 -10.63
N TRP A 102 -5.89 -20.06 -9.66
CA TRP A 102 -4.46 -20.04 -9.88
C TRP A 102 -3.73 -21.06 -9.03
N ASP A 103 -2.56 -21.47 -9.50
CA ASP A 103 -1.64 -22.29 -8.73
C ASP A 103 -1.25 -21.58 -7.42
N VAL A 104 -1.20 -22.34 -6.33
CA VAL A 104 -0.98 -21.84 -4.97
C VAL A 104 0.43 -21.24 -4.84
N GLU A 105 1.43 -21.91 -5.40
CA GLU A 105 2.83 -21.50 -5.31
C GLU A 105 3.08 -20.23 -6.16
N GLU A 106 2.52 -20.21 -7.36
CA GLU A 106 2.62 -19.05 -8.26
C GLU A 106 1.91 -17.80 -7.71
N ASN A 107 0.72 -17.97 -7.11
CA ASN A 107 -0.03 -16.87 -6.52
C ASN A 107 0.56 -16.39 -5.18
N PHE A 108 1.14 -17.30 -4.40
CA PHE A 108 1.74 -16.98 -3.10
C PHE A 108 2.77 -15.84 -3.22
N GLN A 109 3.63 -15.86 -4.24
CA GLN A 109 4.62 -14.79 -4.45
C GLN A 109 3.96 -13.42 -4.65
N THR A 110 2.86 -13.36 -5.40
CA THR A 110 2.11 -12.10 -5.59
C THR A 110 1.47 -11.63 -4.29
N VAL A 111 0.84 -12.56 -3.53
CA VAL A 111 0.24 -12.25 -2.22
C VAL A 111 1.30 -11.70 -1.27
N LYS A 112 2.47 -12.35 -1.19
CA LYS A 112 3.59 -11.92 -0.34
C LYS A 112 4.06 -10.51 -0.68
N LEU A 113 4.21 -10.19 -1.97
CA LEU A 113 4.58 -8.84 -2.42
C LEU A 113 3.51 -7.80 -2.07
N ALA A 114 2.23 -8.13 -2.26
CA ALA A 114 1.11 -7.24 -1.94
C ALA A 114 0.99 -6.97 -0.44
N VAL A 115 1.09 -8.01 0.40
CA VAL A 115 1.13 -7.91 1.87
C VAL A 115 2.29 -7.02 2.32
N LYS A 116 3.50 -7.27 1.80
CA LYS A 116 4.67 -6.46 2.14
C LYS A 116 4.51 -4.99 1.73
N THR A 117 3.91 -4.75 0.57
CA THR A 117 3.63 -3.40 0.07
C THR A 117 2.63 -2.69 0.99
N LEU A 118 1.51 -3.35 1.32
CA LEU A 118 0.50 -2.84 2.24
C LEU A 118 1.09 -2.48 3.61
N SER A 119 1.84 -3.41 4.22
CA SER A 119 2.46 -3.20 5.53
C SER A 119 3.45 -2.04 5.53
N LYS A 120 4.31 -1.96 4.52
CA LYS A 120 5.29 -0.87 4.39
C LYS A 120 4.63 0.48 4.16
N THR A 121 3.67 0.56 3.24
CA THR A 121 2.95 1.80 2.94
C THR A 121 2.21 2.32 4.16
N PHE A 122 1.56 1.44 4.92
CA PHE A 122 0.89 1.83 6.17
C PHE A 122 1.87 2.43 7.18
N LEU A 123 3.00 1.78 7.46
CA LEU A 123 3.98 2.29 8.43
C LEU A 123 4.63 3.58 7.97
N GLN A 124 4.98 3.64 6.68
CA GLN A 124 5.63 4.80 6.08
C GLN A 124 4.80 6.08 6.23
N PHE A 125 3.48 5.98 6.07
CA PHE A 125 2.58 7.13 6.19
C PHE A 125 1.81 7.17 7.51
N LEU A 126 2.20 6.37 8.51
CA LEU A 126 1.51 6.24 9.79
C LEU A 126 1.22 7.61 10.44
N ASN A 127 2.21 8.51 10.43
CA ASN A 127 2.11 9.83 11.04
C ASN A 127 1.13 10.79 10.33
N LEU A 128 0.90 10.58 9.04
CA LEU A 128 -0.15 11.28 8.30
C LEU A 128 -1.51 10.61 8.52
N LEU A 129 -1.54 9.29 8.43
CA LEU A 129 -2.75 8.47 8.49
C LEU A 129 -3.43 8.54 9.86
N GLN A 130 -2.68 8.60 10.96
CA GLN A 130 -3.24 8.62 12.32
C GLN A 130 -4.17 9.83 12.58
N LYS A 131 -4.06 10.89 11.76
CA LYS A 131 -4.91 12.08 11.84
C LYS A 131 -6.27 11.89 11.16
N LEU A 132 -6.45 10.82 10.40
CA LEU A 132 -7.70 10.56 9.69
C LEU A 132 -8.79 10.03 10.63
N PRO A 133 -10.04 10.50 10.47
CA PRO A 133 -11.18 9.90 11.16
C PRO A 133 -11.43 8.42 10.81
N THR A 134 -10.91 7.97 9.66
CA THR A 134 -11.03 6.59 9.16
C THR A 134 -9.84 5.72 9.54
N PHE A 135 -8.83 6.25 10.22
CA PHE A 135 -7.59 5.55 10.53
C PHE A 135 -7.82 4.19 11.18
N SER A 136 -8.59 4.15 12.27
CA SER A 136 -8.87 2.92 13.01
C SER A 136 -9.59 1.88 12.15
N ALA A 137 -10.46 2.31 11.23
CA ALA A 137 -11.13 1.39 10.31
C ALA A 137 -10.16 0.77 9.31
N ILE A 138 -9.29 1.60 8.71
CA ILE A 138 -8.26 1.14 7.76
C ILE A 138 -7.31 0.16 8.43
N TRP A 139 -6.83 0.48 9.64
CA TRP A 139 -5.93 -0.40 10.39
C TRP A 139 -6.56 -1.76 10.72
N LEU A 140 -7.79 -1.78 11.23
CA LEU A 140 -8.46 -3.03 11.59
C LEU A 140 -8.82 -3.88 10.36
N GLU A 141 -9.19 -3.24 9.25
CA GLU A 141 -9.42 -3.92 7.98
C GLU A 141 -8.12 -4.51 7.43
N MET A 142 -7.01 -3.78 7.58
CA MET A 142 -5.68 -4.27 7.22
C MET A 142 -5.28 -5.50 8.03
N LEU A 143 -5.46 -5.49 9.37
CA LEU A 143 -5.22 -6.68 10.21
C LEU A 143 -6.09 -7.86 9.77
N THR A 144 -7.34 -7.60 9.36
CA THR A 144 -8.25 -8.65 8.88
C THR A 144 -7.73 -9.30 7.59
N VAL A 145 -7.26 -8.53 6.61
CA VAL A 145 -6.72 -9.10 5.37
C VAL A 145 -5.37 -9.79 5.59
N LEU A 146 -4.53 -9.27 6.50
CA LEU A 146 -3.29 -9.92 6.91
C LEU A 146 -3.58 -11.28 7.57
N GLN A 147 -4.53 -11.34 8.50
CA GLN A 147 -4.97 -12.61 9.09
C GLN A 147 -5.39 -13.62 8.03
N LYS A 148 -6.22 -13.20 7.07
CA LYS A 148 -6.67 -14.09 5.98
C LYS A 148 -5.51 -14.56 5.09
N SER A 149 -4.47 -13.75 4.94
CA SER A 149 -3.30 -14.11 4.15
C SER A 149 -2.49 -15.26 4.76
N CYS A 150 -2.51 -15.44 6.08
CA CYS A 150 -1.85 -16.56 6.76
C CYS A 150 -2.36 -17.92 6.30
N TYR A 151 -3.64 -18.03 5.92
CA TYR A 151 -4.23 -19.29 5.45
C TYR A 151 -3.89 -19.61 3.99
N ARG A 152 -3.14 -18.75 3.30
CA ARG A 152 -2.85 -18.91 1.86
C ARG A 152 -1.61 -19.73 1.58
N HIS A 153 -0.62 -19.69 2.48
CA HIS A 153 0.65 -20.38 2.31
C HIS A 153 1.38 -20.49 3.65
N ASN A 154 2.13 -21.56 3.88
CA ASN A 154 2.86 -21.78 5.14
C ASN A 154 3.85 -20.65 5.43
N GLU A 155 4.55 -20.16 4.41
CA GLU A 155 5.50 -19.06 4.58
C GLU A 155 4.78 -17.74 4.95
N LEU A 156 3.53 -17.52 4.52
CA LEU A 156 2.71 -16.39 4.99
C LEU A 156 2.28 -16.58 6.44
N ALA A 157 1.91 -17.80 6.83
CA ALA A 157 1.56 -18.12 8.21
C ALA A 157 2.70 -17.84 9.19
N GLU A 158 3.96 -17.92 8.74
CA GLU A 158 5.14 -17.59 9.53
C GLU A 158 5.56 -16.11 9.43
N SER A 159 5.59 -15.54 8.22
CA SER A 159 6.08 -14.17 8.01
C SER A 159 5.10 -13.09 8.43
N VAL A 160 3.80 -13.29 8.24
CA VAL A 160 2.77 -12.26 8.54
C VAL A 160 2.68 -11.94 10.03
N PRO A 161 2.68 -12.92 10.97
CA PRO A 161 2.71 -12.60 12.40
C PRO A 161 3.94 -11.78 12.82
N GLU A 162 5.11 -12.06 12.24
CA GLU A 162 6.34 -11.30 12.53
C GLU A 162 6.27 -9.89 11.95
N ASP A 163 5.76 -9.74 10.72
CA ASP A 163 5.51 -8.42 10.13
C ASP A 163 4.53 -7.61 11.00
N VAL A 164 3.42 -8.20 11.44
CA VAL A 164 2.43 -7.54 12.31
C VAL A 164 3.04 -7.16 13.64
N LYS A 165 3.83 -8.03 14.27
CA LYS A 165 4.58 -7.71 15.50
C LYS A 165 5.44 -6.46 15.30
N ASN A 166 6.22 -6.41 14.22
CA ASN A 166 7.06 -5.25 13.91
C ASN A 166 6.23 -3.99 13.70
N MET A 167 5.07 -4.09 13.05
CA MET A 167 4.14 -2.96 12.88
C MET A 167 3.60 -2.47 14.22
N LEU A 168 3.17 -3.38 15.11
CA LEU A 168 2.68 -3.05 16.45
C LEU A 168 3.74 -2.35 17.29
N LEU A 169 4.99 -2.82 17.23
CA LEU A 169 6.12 -2.20 17.92
C LEU A 169 6.38 -0.77 17.43
N VAL A 170 6.37 -0.56 16.11
CA VAL A 170 6.53 0.78 15.52
C VAL A 170 5.36 1.68 15.93
N MET A 171 4.11 1.20 15.85
CA MET A 171 2.94 1.99 16.26
C MET A 171 2.97 2.37 17.74
N ALA A 172 3.46 1.49 18.61
CA ALA A 172 3.63 1.79 20.03
C ALA A 172 4.72 2.85 20.23
N LYS A 173 5.86 2.72 19.54
CA LYS A 173 6.96 3.70 19.58
C LYS A 173 6.52 5.09 19.12
N GLU A 174 5.69 5.17 18.08
CA GLU A 174 5.12 6.43 17.57
C GLU A 174 3.96 6.96 18.44
N GLY A 175 3.62 6.29 19.55
CA GLY A 175 2.57 6.72 20.48
C GLY A 175 1.13 6.50 19.99
N VAL A 176 0.94 5.80 18.86
CA VAL A 176 -0.36 5.53 18.24
C VAL A 176 -1.06 4.33 18.88
N LEU A 177 -0.29 3.35 19.33
CA LEU A 177 -0.81 2.16 20.03
C LEU A 177 -0.56 2.29 21.55
N THR A 178 -1.39 3.10 22.21
CA THR A 178 -1.37 3.27 23.68
C THR A 178 -2.79 3.21 24.26
N GLN A 179 -2.91 2.96 25.56
CA GLN A 179 -4.22 2.96 26.25
C GLN A 179 -4.85 4.35 26.35
N ASP A 180 -4.05 5.40 26.20
CA ASP A 180 -4.52 6.78 26.26
C ASP A 180 -4.87 7.36 24.88
N TRP A 181 -4.39 6.73 23.80
CA TRP A 181 -4.69 7.17 22.44
C TRP A 181 -6.18 7.05 22.13
N LYS A 182 -6.77 8.11 21.58
CA LYS A 182 -8.16 8.15 21.15
C LYS A 182 -8.23 8.70 19.73
N ASP A 183 -9.08 8.08 18.92
CA ASP A 183 -9.38 8.58 17.58
C ASP A 183 -10.23 9.86 17.64
N SER A 184 -10.51 10.43 16.47
CA SER A 184 -11.42 11.59 16.32
C SER A 184 -12.85 11.38 16.89
N LYS A 185 -13.23 10.13 17.18
CA LYS A 185 -14.54 9.74 17.73
C LYS A 185 -14.45 9.33 19.20
N GLY A 186 -13.29 9.48 19.84
CA GLY A 186 -13.04 9.11 21.23
C GLY A 186 -12.88 7.61 21.46
N LYS A 187 -12.83 6.78 20.41
CA LYS A 187 -12.63 5.33 20.51
C LYS A 187 -11.14 5.03 20.62
N ASN A 188 -10.82 4.11 21.51
CA ASN A 188 -9.46 3.64 21.70
C ASN A 188 -9.12 2.48 20.72
N LEU A 189 -7.90 2.49 20.19
CA LEU A 189 -7.41 1.52 19.21
C LEU A 189 -6.85 0.23 19.85
N TRP A 190 -6.42 0.30 21.11
CA TRP A 190 -5.74 -0.74 21.89
C TRP A 190 -6.48 -2.07 21.89
N GLU A 191 -7.68 -2.11 22.49
CA GLU A 191 -8.42 -3.37 22.68
C GLU A 191 -8.76 -4.03 21.35
N ALA A 192 -9.21 -3.23 20.38
CA ALA A 192 -9.54 -3.73 19.06
C ALA A 192 -8.31 -4.29 18.34
N THR A 193 -7.17 -3.61 18.42
CA THR A 193 -5.91 -4.05 17.81
C THR A 193 -5.44 -5.36 18.40
N TRP A 194 -5.39 -5.48 19.73
CA TRP A 194 -4.93 -6.71 20.37
C TRP A 194 -5.86 -7.88 20.12
N ARG A 195 -7.17 -7.64 20.07
CA ARG A 195 -8.15 -8.67 19.69
C ARG A 195 -7.91 -9.19 18.28
N GLU A 196 -7.72 -8.32 17.29
CA GLU A 196 -7.45 -8.76 15.92
C GLU A 196 -6.04 -9.37 15.78
N ALA A 197 -5.03 -8.84 16.47
CA ALA A 197 -3.68 -9.41 16.48
C ALA A 197 -3.65 -10.84 17.04
N GLN A 198 -4.41 -11.12 18.10
CA GLN A 198 -4.53 -12.48 18.65
C GLN A 198 -5.17 -13.48 17.69
N ARG A 199 -6.00 -13.02 16.73
CA ARG A 199 -6.55 -13.87 15.67
C ARG A 199 -5.50 -14.25 14.62
N ILE A 200 -4.45 -13.43 14.47
CA ILE A 200 -3.31 -13.69 13.58
C ILE A 200 -2.36 -14.67 14.26
N SER A 201 -2.00 -14.40 15.52
CA SER A 201 -1.19 -15.29 16.34
C SER A 201 -1.43 -15.04 17.82
N TYR A 202 -1.64 -16.12 18.60
CA TYR A 202 -1.85 -16.05 20.04
C TYR A 202 -0.67 -15.41 20.81
N ALA A 203 0.53 -15.39 20.22
CA ALA A 203 1.70 -14.76 20.82
C ALA A 203 1.65 -13.23 20.80
N LEU A 204 0.83 -12.63 19.93
CA LEU A 204 0.68 -11.18 19.80
C LEU A 204 -0.15 -10.63 20.95
N THR A 205 0.52 -10.29 22.03
CA THR A 205 -0.09 -9.73 23.26
C THR A 205 0.61 -8.44 23.66
N PRO A 206 -0.03 -7.57 24.48
CA PRO A 206 0.60 -6.33 24.95
C PRO A 206 1.98 -6.49 25.59
N LYS A 207 2.31 -7.69 26.08
CA LYS A 207 3.61 -8.02 26.68
C LYS A 207 4.79 -7.78 25.73
N ILE A 208 4.58 -7.88 24.42
CA ILE A 208 5.62 -7.65 23.42
C ILE A 208 6.10 -6.20 23.39
N LEU A 209 5.33 -5.25 23.94
CA LEU A 209 5.72 -3.83 23.99
C LEU A 209 6.68 -3.50 25.14
N VAL A 210 6.86 -4.43 26.09
CA VAL A 210 7.64 -4.24 27.32
C VAL A 210 8.96 -5.03 27.28
N SER A 211 9.19 -5.82 26.22
CA SER A 211 10.43 -6.58 26.00
C SER A 211 11.48 -5.76 25.26
#